data_AF-A0A971YBC0-F1
#
_entry.id   AF-A0A971YBC0-F1
#
_cell.length_a   1.000
_cell.length_b   1.000
_cell.length_c   1.000
_cell.angle_alpha   90.00
_cell.angle_beta   90.00
_cell.angle_gamma   90.00
#
_symmetry.space_group_name_H-M   'P 1'
#
loop_
_entity.id
_entity.type
_entity.pdbx_description
1 polymer ?
#
loop_
_entity_poly.entity_id
_entity_poly.type
_entity_poly.pdbx_seq_one_letter_code
_entity_poly.pdbx_strand_id
1 'polypeptide(L)'
;MTTDGNKLLREICALLCALALALATIALFSYSPQDPGLNHQAAAGHATQNLAGVFGAYLAGFLVDLCGGAAWLWPVFFACGAAVLFFPTFRPLWWRWLGGGILAVCTPIWLEFLATQNVFSGTGLYGGGFVGRSLLGLLIQALGNIGFVLVATCLALIGLQLLLNISYRSWAHKIVQWRTEVHDLLPPRATAHEQTEKPKTTASTPSQTKPRAPKSTKPTPAPAHGTAETPAQGMLPPLDLLASVPTSRSSVSKAKLETLSQALTACFADFGIQGEVQGAQPGPVITMFEFKPAPGIKVSRIANMSDDLALALKARAVRIVAPLPGRDTVGIEIPNEKRQTVYLREILE
;
A
#
# COMPACT_ATOMS: atom_id res chain seq x y z
N MET A 1 2.92 13.47 -38.40
CA MET A 1 1.52 13.00 -38.52
C MET A 1 1.43 11.49 -38.32
N THR A 2 1.89 10.94 -37.18
CA THR A 2 1.96 9.46 -36.99
C THR A 2 1.61 9.01 -35.56
N THR A 3 0.68 9.68 -34.88
CA THR A 3 0.26 9.29 -33.52
C THR A 3 -1.25 9.21 -33.29
N ASP A 4 -2.10 9.45 -34.29
CA ASP A 4 -3.56 9.50 -34.08
C ASP A 4 -4.28 8.16 -34.29
N GLY A 5 -3.75 7.25 -35.12
CA GLY A 5 -4.40 5.96 -35.41
C GLY A 5 -4.61 5.09 -34.16
N ASN A 6 -3.63 5.05 -33.26
CA ASN A 6 -3.72 4.30 -32.01
C ASN A 6 -4.65 4.95 -30.98
N LYS A 7 -4.91 6.26 -31.10
CA LYS A 7 -5.82 6.97 -30.22
C LYS A 7 -7.27 6.65 -30.55
N LEU A 8 -7.63 6.76 -31.83
CA LEU A 8 -8.98 6.44 -32.32
C LEU A 8 -9.33 4.97 -32.09
N LEU A 9 -8.42 4.04 -32.38
CA LEU A 9 -8.62 2.62 -32.08
C LEU A 9 -8.84 2.36 -30.57
N ARG A 10 -8.06 3.03 -29.70
CA ARG A 10 -8.21 2.89 -28.25
C ARG A 10 -9.56 3.43 -27.77
N GLU A 11 -10.01 4.56 -28.30
CA GLU A 11 -11.31 5.15 -27.96
C GLU A 11 -12.47 4.25 -28.41
N ILE A 12 -12.41 3.67 -29.61
CA ILE A 12 -13.39 2.68 -30.09
C ILE A 12 -13.40 1.45 -29.17
N CYS A 13 -12.24 0.87 -28.87
CA CYS A 13 -12.14 -0.27 -27.96
C CYS A 13 -12.69 0.07 -26.57
N ALA A 14 -12.45 1.28 -26.07
CA ALA A 14 -12.95 1.73 -24.76
C ALA A 14 -14.49 1.80 -24.75
N LEU A 15 -15.09 2.37 -25.81
CA LEU A 15 -16.54 2.43 -25.98
C LEU A 15 -17.16 1.04 -26.11
N LEU A 16 -16.52 0.12 -26.86
CA LEU A 16 -16.95 -1.27 -26.95
C LEU A 16 -16.90 -1.99 -25.60
N CYS A 17 -15.83 -1.80 -24.81
CA CYS A 17 -15.75 -2.34 -23.46
C CYS A 17 -16.81 -1.76 -22.52
N ALA A 18 -17.09 -0.46 -22.62
CA ALA A 18 -18.15 0.19 -21.83
C ALA A 18 -19.55 -0.32 -22.22
N LEU A 19 -19.81 -0.52 -23.51
CA LEU A 19 -21.04 -1.12 -24.00
C LEU A 19 -21.19 -2.58 -23.53
N ALA A 20 -20.12 -3.39 -23.64
CA ALA A 20 -20.11 -4.76 -23.16
C ALA A 20 -20.34 -4.84 -21.64
N LEU A 21 -19.74 -3.92 -20.87
CA LEU A 21 -19.99 -3.77 -19.44
C LEU A 21 -21.48 -3.48 -19.16
N ALA A 22 -22.06 -2.48 -19.81
CA ALA A 22 -23.46 -2.10 -19.62
C ALA A 22 -24.40 -3.24 -20.00
N LEU A 23 -24.19 -3.90 -21.15
CA LEU A 23 -25.00 -5.03 -21.58
C LEU A 23 -24.88 -6.21 -20.63
N ALA A 24 -23.66 -6.62 -20.25
CA ALA A 24 -23.45 -7.74 -19.34
C ALA A 24 -24.03 -7.49 -17.95
N THR A 25 -23.91 -6.26 -17.42
CA THR A 25 -24.48 -5.90 -16.12
C THR A 25 -25.99 -5.89 -16.14
N ILE A 26 -26.62 -5.28 -17.14
CA ILE A 26 -28.08 -5.25 -17.29
C ILE A 26 -28.61 -6.68 -17.48
N ALA A 27 -27.96 -7.47 -18.35
CA ALA A 27 -28.35 -8.85 -18.62
C ALA A 27 -28.27 -9.73 -17.36
N LEU A 28 -27.17 -9.67 -16.60
CA LEU A 28 -26.99 -10.46 -15.37
C LEU A 28 -27.86 -9.98 -14.21
N PHE A 29 -28.07 -8.67 -14.09
CA PHE A 29 -28.92 -8.10 -13.04
C PHE A 29 -30.40 -8.49 -13.21
N SER A 30 -30.86 -8.54 -14.46
CA SER A 30 -32.23 -8.94 -14.81
C SER A 30 -32.33 -10.40 -15.26
N TYR A 31 -31.40 -11.25 -14.83
CA TYR A 31 -31.41 -12.67 -15.16
C TYR A 31 -32.58 -13.39 -14.46
N SER A 32 -33.35 -14.13 -15.25
CA SER A 32 -34.42 -15.01 -14.78
C SER A 32 -34.22 -16.42 -15.35
N PRO A 33 -34.31 -17.49 -14.54
CA PRO A 33 -34.27 -18.88 -15.03
C PRO A 33 -35.44 -19.29 -15.92
N GLN A 34 -36.47 -18.44 -16.01
CA GLN A 34 -37.68 -18.68 -16.81
C GLN A 34 -37.55 -18.09 -18.23
N ASP A 35 -36.59 -17.19 -18.42
CA ASP A 35 -36.28 -16.60 -19.72
C ASP A 35 -35.68 -17.65 -20.67
N PRO A 36 -35.69 -17.44 -22.00
CA PRO A 36 -35.08 -18.38 -22.93
C PRO A 36 -33.55 -18.39 -22.76
N GLY A 37 -32.97 -19.59 -22.66
CA GLY A 37 -31.54 -19.81 -22.58
C GLY A 37 -31.06 -20.87 -23.56
N LEU A 38 -29.75 -21.10 -23.60
CA LEU A 38 -29.17 -22.13 -24.49
C LEU A 38 -29.58 -23.54 -24.07
N ASN A 39 -29.69 -23.78 -22.76
CA ASN A 39 -29.97 -25.09 -22.19
C ASN A 39 -31.43 -25.28 -21.71
N HIS A 40 -32.26 -24.24 -21.82
CA HIS A 40 -33.66 -24.28 -21.39
C HIS A 40 -34.53 -23.44 -22.33
N GLN A 41 -35.68 -24.00 -22.70
CA GLN A 41 -36.68 -23.30 -23.50
C GLN A 41 -37.67 -22.60 -22.58
N ALA A 42 -37.99 -21.35 -22.90
CA ALA A 42 -39.04 -20.61 -22.20
C ALA A 42 -40.41 -21.29 -22.42
N ALA A 43 -41.27 -21.23 -21.39
CA ALA A 43 -42.63 -21.74 -21.50
C ALA A 43 -43.41 -21.03 -22.62
N ALA A 44 -44.32 -21.75 -23.28
CA ALA A 44 -45.13 -21.19 -24.36
C ALA A 44 -45.89 -19.94 -23.88
N GLY A 45 -45.65 -18.79 -24.53
CA GLY A 45 -46.26 -17.50 -24.18
C GLY A 45 -45.54 -16.69 -23.09
N HIS A 46 -44.38 -17.15 -22.58
CA HIS A 46 -43.58 -16.37 -21.64
C HIS A 46 -42.91 -15.18 -22.34
N ALA A 47 -43.22 -13.96 -21.90
CA ALA A 47 -42.54 -12.76 -22.35
C ALA A 47 -41.21 -12.62 -21.60
N THR A 48 -40.12 -12.35 -22.33
CA THR A 48 -38.78 -12.21 -21.75
C THR A 48 -38.73 -11.07 -20.75
N GLN A 49 -38.30 -11.37 -19.52
CA GLN A 49 -38.21 -10.40 -18.42
C GLN A 49 -36.87 -9.65 -18.41
N ASN A 50 -35.85 -10.19 -19.06
CA ASN A 50 -34.54 -9.55 -19.14
C ASN A 50 -34.62 -8.13 -19.75
N LEU A 51 -34.03 -7.16 -19.07
CA LEU A 51 -34.05 -5.74 -19.46
C LEU A 51 -33.23 -5.47 -20.73
N ALA A 52 -32.25 -6.34 -21.05
CA ALA A 52 -31.52 -6.30 -22.31
C ALA A 52 -32.20 -7.14 -23.42
N GLY A 53 -33.47 -7.51 -23.21
CA GLY A 53 -34.30 -8.27 -24.14
C GLY A 53 -33.85 -9.73 -24.31
N VAL A 54 -34.31 -10.35 -25.39
CA VAL A 54 -34.01 -11.77 -25.72
C VAL A 54 -32.50 -12.02 -25.77
N PHE A 55 -31.74 -11.10 -26.37
CA PHE A 55 -30.28 -11.24 -26.42
C PHE A 55 -29.66 -11.24 -25.02
N GLY A 56 -30.10 -10.34 -24.13
CA GLY A 56 -29.66 -10.29 -22.74
C GLY A 56 -29.98 -11.58 -21.97
N ALA A 57 -31.16 -12.15 -22.18
CA ALA A 57 -31.55 -13.43 -21.59
C ALA A 57 -30.58 -14.57 -21.98
N TYR A 58 -30.29 -14.73 -23.28
CA TYR A 58 -29.33 -15.72 -23.74
C TYR A 58 -27.91 -15.47 -23.23
N LEU A 59 -27.47 -14.21 -23.22
CA LEU A 59 -26.14 -13.84 -22.72
C LEU A 59 -25.99 -14.17 -21.23
N ALA A 60 -26.95 -13.74 -20.41
CA ALA A 60 -26.94 -14.00 -18.98
C ALA A 60 -27.04 -15.50 -18.69
N GLY A 61 -27.97 -16.20 -19.36
CA GLY A 61 -28.13 -17.65 -19.26
C GLY A 61 -26.84 -18.40 -19.61
N PHE A 62 -26.17 -18.03 -20.72
CA PHE A 62 -24.89 -18.63 -21.09
C PHE A 62 -23.81 -18.42 -20.02
N LEU A 63 -23.66 -17.18 -19.52
CA LEU A 63 -22.64 -16.86 -18.52
C LEU A 63 -22.90 -17.57 -17.17
N VAL A 64 -24.16 -17.64 -16.75
CA VAL A 64 -24.59 -18.34 -15.52
C VAL A 64 -24.49 -19.86 -15.70
N ASP A 65 -24.82 -20.41 -16.85
CA ASP A 65 -24.64 -21.84 -17.11
C ASP A 65 -23.15 -22.22 -17.10
N LEU A 66 -22.29 -21.37 -17.68
CA LEU A 66 -20.86 -21.63 -17.75
C LEU A 66 -20.16 -21.46 -16.40
N CYS A 67 -20.40 -20.34 -15.70
CA CYS A 67 -19.64 -19.91 -14.53
C CYS A 67 -20.47 -19.82 -13.24
N GLY A 68 -21.78 -20.01 -13.31
CA GLY A 68 -22.70 -19.87 -12.19
C GLY A 68 -22.66 -18.46 -11.60
N GLY A 69 -22.56 -18.35 -10.28
CA GLY A 69 -22.43 -17.05 -9.60
C GLY A 69 -21.16 -16.27 -10.00
N ALA A 70 -20.12 -16.95 -10.52
CA ALA A 70 -18.91 -16.29 -10.98
C ALA A 70 -19.11 -15.51 -12.30
N ALA A 71 -20.29 -15.59 -12.93
CA ALA A 71 -20.64 -14.77 -14.09
C ALA A 71 -20.44 -13.26 -13.86
N TRP A 72 -20.59 -12.78 -12.61
CA TRP A 72 -20.36 -11.38 -12.22
C TRP A 72 -18.91 -10.91 -12.34
N LEU A 73 -17.95 -11.82 -12.55
CA LEU A 73 -16.56 -11.43 -12.85
C LEU A 73 -16.42 -10.78 -14.23
N TRP A 74 -17.31 -11.10 -15.19
CA TRP A 74 -17.27 -10.53 -16.53
C TRP A 74 -17.52 -9.01 -16.56
N PRO A 75 -18.57 -8.48 -15.90
CA PRO A 75 -18.69 -7.05 -15.65
C PRO A 75 -17.43 -6.42 -15.05
N VAL A 76 -16.83 -7.04 -14.02
CA VAL A 76 -15.61 -6.49 -13.39
C VAL A 76 -14.45 -6.46 -14.38
N PHE A 77 -14.30 -7.49 -15.22
CA PHE A 77 -13.29 -7.54 -16.26
C PHE A 77 -13.48 -6.42 -17.30
N PHE A 78 -14.71 -6.22 -17.79
CA PHE A 78 -15.01 -5.15 -18.73
C PHE A 78 -14.83 -3.76 -18.11
N ALA A 79 -15.18 -3.57 -16.84
CA ALA A 79 -14.93 -2.32 -16.11
C ALA A 79 -13.43 -2.03 -15.99
N CYS A 80 -12.63 -3.03 -15.64
CA CYS A 80 -11.16 -2.89 -15.61
C CYS A 80 -10.60 -2.58 -17.00
N GLY A 81 -11.04 -3.29 -18.04
CA GLY A 81 -10.63 -3.06 -19.42
C GLY A 81 -10.96 -1.64 -19.90
N ALA A 82 -12.20 -1.20 -19.68
CA ALA A 82 -12.64 0.15 -19.98
C ALA A 82 -11.78 1.19 -19.22
N ALA A 83 -11.54 0.99 -17.92
CA ALA A 83 -10.72 1.90 -17.12
C ALA A 83 -9.28 2.01 -17.64
N VAL A 84 -8.66 0.91 -18.07
CA VAL A 84 -7.31 0.92 -18.64
C VAL A 84 -7.25 1.66 -19.99
N LEU A 85 -8.32 1.59 -20.78
CA LEU A 85 -8.40 2.26 -22.08
C LEU A 85 -8.76 3.75 -21.95
N PHE A 86 -9.64 4.12 -21.01
CA PHE A 86 -10.07 5.50 -20.75
C PHE A 86 -9.04 6.32 -19.96
N PHE A 87 -8.43 5.72 -18.93
CA PHE A 87 -7.50 6.42 -18.04
C PHE A 87 -6.06 6.06 -18.39
N PRO A 88 -5.33 6.90 -19.16
CA PRO A 88 -3.95 6.59 -19.55
C PRO A 88 -2.98 6.49 -18.36
N THR A 89 -3.36 7.06 -17.20
CA THR A 89 -2.65 6.95 -15.92
C THR A 89 -2.83 5.58 -15.27
N PHE A 90 -3.91 4.86 -15.60
CA PHE A 90 -4.26 3.57 -15.02
C PHE A 90 -3.69 2.43 -15.87
N ARG A 91 -2.39 2.15 -15.72
CA ARG A 91 -1.72 0.99 -16.32
C ARG A 91 -1.41 -0.06 -15.26
N PRO A 92 -2.33 -1.01 -15.00
CA PRO A 92 -2.04 -2.10 -14.09
C PRO A 92 -0.87 -2.91 -14.65
N LEU A 93 0.01 -3.35 -13.75
CA LEU A 93 1.12 -4.21 -14.14
C LEU A 93 0.57 -5.55 -14.62
N TRP A 94 1.23 -6.15 -15.63
CA TRP A 94 0.66 -7.29 -16.36
C TRP A 94 0.33 -8.50 -15.46
N TRP A 95 1.08 -8.71 -14.39
CA TRP A 95 0.82 -9.78 -13.42
C TRP A 95 -0.49 -9.62 -12.63
N ARG A 96 -1.09 -8.42 -12.62
CA ARG A 96 -2.43 -8.23 -12.04
C ARG A 96 -3.49 -8.98 -12.86
N TRP A 97 -3.32 -9.04 -14.18
CA TRP A 97 -4.15 -9.87 -15.06
C TRP A 97 -3.94 -11.35 -14.82
N LEU A 98 -2.69 -11.77 -14.55
CA LEU A 98 -2.41 -13.15 -14.14
C LEU A 98 -3.12 -13.50 -12.82
N GLY A 99 -3.05 -12.62 -11.82
CA GLY A 99 -3.77 -12.78 -10.56
C GLY A 99 -5.29 -12.83 -10.73
N GLY A 100 -5.83 -11.93 -11.56
CA GLY A 100 -7.24 -11.92 -11.93
C GLY A 100 -7.68 -13.19 -12.66
N GLY A 101 -6.85 -13.73 -13.55
CA GLY A 101 -7.11 -15.00 -14.25
C GLY A 101 -7.13 -16.20 -13.30
N ILE A 102 -6.17 -16.27 -12.36
CA ILE A 102 -6.16 -17.32 -11.33
C ILE A 102 -7.44 -17.25 -10.49
N LEU A 103 -7.84 -16.05 -10.06
CA LEU A 103 -9.09 -15.86 -9.31
C LEU A 103 -10.32 -16.22 -10.15
N ALA A 104 -10.36 -15.85 -11.42
CA ALA A 104 -11.47 -16.19 -12.32
C ALA A 104 -11.67 -17.70 -12.48
N VAL A 105 -10.60 -18.49 -12.37
CA VAL A 105 -10.68 -19.97 -12.33
C VAL A 105 -11.06 -20.47 -10.93
N CYS A 106 -10.50 -19.88 -9.87
CA CYS A 106 -10.76 -20.34 -8.49
C CYS A 106 -12.19 -20.06 -8.03
N THR A 107 -12.76 -18.90 -8.38
CA THR A 107 -14.09 -18.47 -7.92
C THR A 107 -15.21 -19.45 -8.27
N PRO A 108 -15.40 -19.91 -9.53
CA PRO A 108 -16.45 -20.89 -9.84
C PRO A 108 -16.24 -22.21 -9.10
N ILE A 109 -14.99 -22.65 -8.88
CA ILE A 109 -14.71 -23.89 -8.14
C ILE A 109 -15.15 -23.75 -6.67
N TRP A 110 -14.83 -22.62 -6.03
CA TRP A 110 -15.27 -22.33 -4.66
C TRP A 110 -16.78 -22.20 -4.53
N LEU A 111 -17.44 -21.53 -5.47
CA LEU A 111 -18.90 -21.43 -5.49
C LEU A 111 -19.56 -22.80 -5.64
N GLU A 112 -19.02 -23.68 -6.48
CA GLU A 112 -19.56 -25.04 -6.56
C GLU A 112 -19.32 -25.81 -5.26
N PHE A 113 -18.14 -25.73 -4.67
CA PHE A 113 -17.86 -26.40 -3.40
C PHE A 113 -18.83 -25.95 -2.30
N LEU A 114 -19.05 -24.65 -2.14
CA LEU A 114 -20.02 -24.10 -1.19
C LEU A 114 -21.45 -24.53 -1.51
N ALA A 115 -21.82 -24.61 -2.80
CA ALA A 115 -23.12 -25.12 -3.23
C ALA A 115 -23.32 -26.59 -2.83
N THR A 116 -22.30 -27.45 -2.97
CA THR A 116 -22.36 -28.87 -2.55
C THR A 116 -22.51 -29.04 -1.04
N GLN A 117 -22.06 -28.06 -0.25
CA GLN A 117 -22.24 -28.02 1.20
C GLN A 117 -23.58 -27.40 1.62
N ASN A 118 -24.51 -27.19 0.68
CA ASN A 118 -25.82 -26.56 0.89
C ASN A 118 -25.76 -25.15 1.52
N VAL A 119 -24.62 -24.46 1.43
CA VAL A 119 -24.44 -23.11 1.99
C VAL A 119 -25.37 -22.10 1.33
N PHE A 120 -25.70 -22.31 0.05
CA PHE A 120 -26.58 -21.43 -0.73
C PHE A 120 -28.05 -21.84 -0.70
N SER A 121 -28.43 -22.86 0.08
CA SER A 121 -29.83 -23.30 0.17
C SER A 121 -30.76 -22.12 0.52
N GLY A 122 -31.77 -21.89 -0.33
CA GLY A 122 -32.76 -20.82 -0.15
C GLY A 122 -32.31 -19.40 -0.51
N THR A 123 -31.05 -19.18 -0.90
CA THR A 123 -30.54 -17.82 -1.23
C THR A 123 -30.70 -17.43 -2.71
N GLY A 124 -31.08 -18.38 -3.57
CA GLY A 124 -31.14 -18.17 -5.02
C GLY A 124 -29.76 -17.96 -5.68
N LEU A 125 -28.67 -18.12 -4.92
CA LEU A 125 -27.31 -18.06 -5.45
C LEU A 125 -26.99 -19.33 -6.23
N TYR A 126 -26.46 -19.13 -7.44
CA TYR A 126 -26.01 -20.21 -8.31
C TYR A 126 -24.61 -20.68 -7.87
N GLY A 127 -24.35 -21.99 -8.01
CA GLY A 127 -23.04 -22.60 -7.76
C GLY A 127 -21.97 -22.14 -8.77
N GLY A 128 -21.05 -23.02 -9.11
CA GLY A 128 -19.93 -22.72 -10.01
C GLY A 128 -20.21 -22.87 -11.51
N GLY A 129 -21.46 -23.19 -11.87
CA GLY A 129 -21.82 -23.53 -13.25
C GLY A 129 -21.11 -24.79 -13.74
N PHE A 130 -21.09 -24.97 -15.05
CA PHE A 130 -20.41 -26.10 -15.70
C PHE A 130 -18.91 -26.14 -15.37
N VAL A 131 -18.22 -24.99 -15.47
CA VAL A 131 -16.77 -24.91 -15.24
C VAL A 131 -16.43 -25.29 -13.80
N GLY A 132 -17.16 -24.75 -12.82
CA GLY A 132 -16.95 -25.07 -11.41
C GLY A 132 -17.20 -26.54 -11.10
N ARG A 133 -18.28 -27.13 -11.62
CA ARG A 133 -18.61 -28.56 -11.46
C ARG A 133 -17.55 -29.48 -12.02
N SER A 134 -17.14 -29.25 -13.26
CA SER A 134 -16.14 -30.08 -13.94
C SER A 134 -14.78 -30.00 -13.25
N LEU A 135 -14.31 -28.79 -12.93
CA LEU A 135 -13.02 -28.60 -12.28
C LEU A 135 -13.03 -29.11 -10.84
N LEU A 136 -14.08 -28.84 -10.07
CA LEU A 136 -14.20 -29.36 -8.70
C LEU A 136 -14.17 -30.89 -8.68
N GLY A 137 -14.92 -31.54 -9.57
CA GLY A 137 -14.93 -33.01 -9.68
C GLY A 137 -13.54 -33.57 -9.98
N LEU A 138 -12.81 -32.96 -10.93
CA LEU A 138 -11.45 -33.37 -11.28
C LEU A 138 -10.48 -33.17 -10.11
N LEU A 139 -10.55 -32.03 -9.41
CA LEU A 139 -9.66 -31.74 -8.27
C LEU A 139 -9.95 -32.65 -7.08
N ILE A 140 -11.21 -32.93 -6.78
CA ILE A 140 -11.58 -33.87 -5.71
C ILE A 140 -11.14 -35.29 -6.09
N GLN A 141 -11.29 -35.71 -7.34
CA GLN A 141 -10.81 -37.01 -7.80
C GLN A 141 -9.30 -37.16 -7.66
N ALA A 142 -8.53 -36.09 -7.93
CA ALA A 142 -7.08 -36.14 -7.90
C ALA A 142 -6.49 -35.96 -6.49
N LEU A 143 -7.05 -35.07 -5.65
CA LEU A 143 -6.46 -34.63 -4.38
C LEU A 143 -7.31 -34.98 -3.14
N GLY A 144 -8.55 -35.44 -3.34
CA GLY A 144 -9.54 -35.55 -2.27
C GLY A 144 -10.02 -34.19 -1.75
N ASN A 145 -11.03 -34.20 -0.87
CA ASN A 145 -11.67 -32.96 -0.40
C ASN A 145 -10.69 -32.02 0.32
N ILE A 146 -9.84 -32.57 1.22
CA ILE A 146 -8.90 -31.77 2.01
C ILE A 146 -7.79 -31.20 1.12
N GLY A 147 -7.23 -32.02 0.22
CA GLY A 147 -6.17 -31.59 -0.68
C GLY A 147 -6.64 -30.49 -1.64
N PHE A 148 -7.86 -30.63 -2.18
CA PHE A 148 -8.51 -29.58 -2.97
C PHE A 148 -8.59 -28.26 -2.19
N VAL A 149 -9.13 -28.28 -0.97
CA VAL A 149 -9.30 -27.05 -0.16
C VAL A 149 -7.96 -26.35 0.06
N LEU A 150 -6.90 -27.10 0.39
CA LEU A 150 -5.56 -26.53 0.58
C LEU A 150 -5.02 -25.88 -0.70
N VAL A 151 -5.09 -26.58 -1.84
CA VAL A 151 -4.57 -26.09 -3.11
C VAL A 151 -5.37 -24.92 -3.64
N ALA A 152 -6.70 -25.01 -3.64
CA ALA A 152 -7.59 -23.94 -4.10
C ALA A 152 -7.49 -22.69 -3.21
N THR A 153 -7.31 -22.85 -1.89
CA THR A 153 -7.05 -21.72 -0.99
C THR A 153 -5.71 -21.07 -1.32
N CYS A 154 -4.65 -21.86 -1.49
CA CYS A 154 -3.32 -21.35 -1.82
C CYS A 154 -3.33 -20.57 -3.15
N LEU A 155 -3.95 -21.13 -4.20
CA LEU A 155 -4.09 -20.47 -5.50
C LEU A 155 -4.92 -19.20 -5.41
N ALA A 156 -6.03 -19.20 -4.66
CA ALA A 156 -6.84 -18.01 -4.46
C ALA A 156 -6.05 -16.91 -3.73
N LEU A 157 -5.24 -17.25 -2.73
CA LEU A 157 -4.35 -16.30 -2.05
C LEU A 157 -3.30 -15.74 -3.02
N ILE A 158 -2.60 -16.59 -3.78
CA ILE A 158 -1.64 -16.14 -4.80
C ILE A 158 -2.31 -15.19 -5.80
N GLY A 159 -3.49 -15.56 -6.30
CA GLY A 159 -4.29 -14.74 -7.21
C GLY A 159 -4.65 -13.37 -6.62
N LEU A 160 -5.11 -13.35 -5.37
CA LEU A 160 -5.44 -12.11 -4.64
C LEU A 160 -4.22 -11.22 -4.40
N GLN A 161 -3.08 -11.82 -4.03
CA GLN A 161 -1.82 -11.10 -3.84
C GLN A 161 -1.37 -10.43 -5.14
N LEU A 162 -1.42 -11.15 -6.26
CA LEU A 162 -1.07 -10.62 -7.57
C LEU A 162 -2.03 -9.53 -8.03
N LEU A 163 -3.34 -9.69 -7.80
CA LEU A 163 -4.37 -8.73 -8.20
C LEU A 163 -4.28 -7.42 -7.40
N LEU A 164 -4.09 -7.50 -6.08
CA LEU A 164 -4.02 -6.33 -5.20
C LEU A 164 -2.64 -5.67 -5.17
N ASN A 165 -1.58 -6.40 -5.53
CA ASN A 165 -0.19 -5.96 -5.39
C ASN A 165 0.17 -5.56 -3.95
N ILE A 166 -0.46 -6.23 -2.98
CA ILE A 166 -0.24 -6.02 -1.55
C ILE A 166 0.44 -7.27 -1.01
N SER A 167 1.61 -7.09 -0.37
CA SER A 167 2.25 -8.17 0.35
C SER A 167 1.51 -8.45 1.66
N TYR A 168 1.21 -9.72 1.94
CA TYR A 168 0.60 -10.15 3.20
C TYR A 168 1.34 -9.65 4.44
N ARG A 169 2.68 -9.55 4.37
CA ARG A 169 3.49 -8.99 5.45
C ARG A 169 3.16 -7.52 5.73
N SER A 170 2.94 -6.73 4.68
CA SER A 170 2.54 -5.32 4.81
C SER A 170 1.14 -5.19 5.39
N TRP A 171 0.25 -6.12 5.04
CA TRP A 171 -1.12 -6.16 5.57
C TRP A 171 -1.15 -6.59 7.04
N ALA A 172 -0.34 -7.58 7.43
CA ALA A 172 -0.19 -8.01 8.83
C ALA A 172 0.27 -6.86 9.73
N HIS A 173 1.27 -6.08 9.28
CA HIS A 173 1.70 -4.90 10.03
C HIS A 173 0.59 -3.85 10.18
N LYS A 174 -0.20 -3.60 9.11
CA LYS A 174 -1.36 -2.69 9.17
C LYS A 174 -2.44 -3.19 10.12
N ILE A 175 -2.75 -4.49 10.12
CA ILE A 175 -3.74 -5.07 11.04
C ILE A 175 -3.27 -4.95 12.49
N VAL A 176 -1.99 -5.22 12.77
CA VAL A 176 -1.43 -5.09 14.13
C VAL A 176 -1.51 -3.64 14.59
N GLN A 177 -1.14 -2.67 13.75
CA GLN A 177 -1.23 -1.24 14.04
C GLN A 177 -2.69 -0.79 14.26
N TRP A 178 -3.60 -1.22 13.40
CA TRP A 178 -5.01 -0.92 13.54
C TRP A 178 -5.59 -1.55 14.83
N ARG A 179 -5.19 -2.77 15.19
CA ARG A 179 -5.61 -3.42 16.44
C ARG A 179 -5.09 -2.67 17.67
N THR A 180 -3.86 -2.17 17.64
CA THR A 180 -3.34 -1.34 18.74
C THR A 180 -4.09 -0.02 18.85
N GLU A 181 -4.39 0.64 17.74
CA GLU A 181 -5.18 1.87 17.71
C GLU A 181 -6.62 1.66 18.21
N VAL A 182 -7.28 0.57 17.81
CA VAL A 182 -8.65 0.24 18.27
C VAL A 182 -8.65 -0.16 19.75
N HIS A 183 -7.62 -0.84 20.23
CA HIS A 183 -7.47 -1.15 21.65
C HIS A 183 -7.29 0.12 22.49
N ASP A 184 -6.61 1.13 21.97
CA ASP A 184 -6.41 2.42 22.66
C ASP A 184 -7.65 3.34 22.60
N LEU A 185 -8.56 3.12 21.64
CA LEU A 185 -9.83 3.85 21.49
C LEU A 185 -10.99 3.24 22.29
N LEU A 186 -10.89 1.97 22.69
CA LEU A 186 -11.86 1.36 23.57
C LEU A 186 -11.53 1.76 25.01
N PRO A 187 -12.42 2.50 25.72
CA PRO A 187 -12.19 2.78 27.12
C PRO A 187 -12.04 1.44 27.85
N PRO A 188 -11.05 1.29 28.75
CA PRO A 188 -10.90 0.07 29.51
C PRO A 188 -12.24 -0.23 30.16
N ARG A 189 -12.84 -1.38 29.81
CA ARG A 189 -14.02 -1.87 30.53
C ARG A 189 -13.64 -1.81 31.99
N ALA A 190 -14.33 -0.96 32.74
CA ALA A 190 -14.21 -0.88 34.18
C ALA A 190 -14.77 -2.19 34.77
N THR A 191 -13.99 -3.26 34.69
CA THR A 191 -14.07 -4.36 35.63
C THR A 191 -13.51 -3.80 36.93
N ALA A 192 -14.43 -3.35 37.77
CA ALA A 192 -14.19 -3.11 39.17
C ALA A 192 -13.62 -4.38 39.83
N HIS A 193 -12.71 -4.15 40.79
CA HIS A 193 -11.97 -5.12 41.62
C HIS A 193 -10.87 -5.88 40.85
N GLU A 194 -9.61 -5.94 41.28
CA GLU A 194 -9.08 -5.90 42.65
C GLU A 194 -7.58 -5.51 42.60
N GLN A 195 -7.16 -4.62 43.49
CA GLN A 195 -5.74 -4.36 43.77
C GLN A 195 -5.18 -5.52 44.58
N THR A 196 -4.08 -6.12 44.13
CA THR A 196 -3.12 -6.76 45.03
C THR A 196 -1.70 -6.52 44.52
N GLU A 197 -0.95 -5.76 45.30
CA GLU A 197 0.52 -5.69 45.42
C GLU A 197 1.16 -7.10 45.40
N LYS A 198 2.39 -7.43 44.96
CA LYS A 198 3.66 -6.73 44.60
C LYS A 198 4.67 -7.82 44.06
N PRO A 199 6.00 -7.58 43.96
CA PRO A 199 6.82 -7.58 42.74
C PRO A 199 7.69 -8.83 42.49
N LYS A 200 8.26 -8.98 41.27
CA LYS A 200 9.72 -9.21 41.01
C LYS A 200 10.07 -9.60 39.57
N THR A 201 11.08 -8.89 39.05
CA THR A 201 12.25 -9.34 38.26
C THR A 201 12.02 -10.20 37.00
N THR A 202 12.46 -9.70 35.83
CA THR A 202 13.79 -10.01 35.22
C THR A 202 13.80 -9.66 33.72
N ALA A 203 14.76 -8.80 33.36
CA ALA A 203 15.59 -8.77 32.14
C ALA A 203 14.97 -9.17 30.78
N SER A 204 14.98 -8.23 29.81
CA SER A 204 15.93 -8.22 28.66
C SER A 204 15.44 -9.07 27.47
N THR A 205 15.37 -8.65 26.21
CA THR A 205 16.26 -7.77 25.44
C THR A 205 15.54 -7.29 24.17
N PRO A 206 15.94 -6.14 23.59
CA PRO A 206 15.45 -5.58 22.34
C PRO A 206 16.32 -5.95 21.11
N SER A 207 15.70 -6.11 19.94
CA SER A 207 16.32 -6.07 18.60
C SER A 207 15.24 -6.29 17.55
N GLN A 208 15.17 -5.64 16.39
CA GLN A 208 15.97 -4.64 15.68
C GLN A 208 15.04 -4.10 14.59
N THR A 209 14.84 -2.79 14.48
CA THR A 209 14.19 -2.19 13.31
C THR A 209 15.23 -1.50 12.46
N LYS A 210 15.54 -2.16 11.34
CA LYS A 210 16.34 -1.68 10.21
C LYS A 210 15.88 -0.30 9.75
N PRO A 211 16.78 0.66 9.48
CA PRO A 211 16.44 1.95 8.89
C PRO A 211 15.85 1.78 7.50
N ARG A 212 14.63 2.30 7.31
CA ARG A 212 13.96 2.39 6.00
C ARG A 212 14.47 3.66 5.31
N ALA A 213 15.18 3.47 4.20
CA ALA A 213 15.64 4.55 3.34
C ALA A 213 14.48 5.46 2.86
N PRO A 214 14.67 6.79 2.78
CA PRO A 214 13.69 7.69 2.19
C PRO A 214 13.61 7.45 0.67
N LYS A 215 12.38 7.33 0.16
CA LYS A 215 12.09 7.28 -1.28
C LYS A 215 12.45 8.62 -1.92
N SER A 216 13.38 8.56 -2.87
CA SER A 216 13.76 9.65 -3.76
C SER A 216 12.59 10.09 -4.64
N THR A 217 12.33 11.39 -4.62
CA THR A 217 11.51 12.14 -5.58
C THR A 217 12.25 12.25 -6.90
N LYS A 218 11.62 11.82 -8.01
CA LYS A 218 12.09 12.04 -9.38
C LYS A 218 12.35 13.52 -9.67
N PRO A 219 13.50 13.89 -10.25
CA PRO A 219 13.66 15.17 -10.94
C PRO A 219 13.22 15.08 -12.41
N THR A 220 12.58 16.16 -12.85
CA THR A 220 12.25 16.55 -14.22
C THR A 220 13.49 16.57 -15.14
N PRO A 221 13.38 16.29 -16.46
CA PRO A 221 14.53 16.29 -17.36
C PRO A 221 14.97 17.72 -17.72
N ALA A 222 16.29 17.96 -17.64
CA ALA A 222 16.97 19.14 -18.14
C ALA A 222 17.96 18.73 -19.27
N PRO A 223 18.35 19.66 -20.16
CA PRO A 223 18.58 19.40 -21.59
C PRO A 223 19.96 18.82 -21.94
N ALA A 224 20.02 18.24 -23.15
CA ALA A 224 21.17 17.59 -23.74
C ALA A 224 22.31 18.55 -24.13
N HIS A 225 23.51 18.22 -23.65
CA HIS A 225 24.83 18.50 -24.25
C HIS A 225 25.69 17.29 -23.81
N GLY A 226 26.32 16.48 -24.65
CA GLY A 226 27.34 16.74 -25.66
C GLY A 226 28.26 15.49 -25.62
N THR A 227 28.81 15.10 -26.76
CA THR A 227 29.52 13.84 -27.05
C THR A 227 30.52 13.42 -25.96
N ALA A 228 30.36 12.23 -25.37
CA ALA A 228 31.34 11.62 -24.47
C ALA A 228 31.89 10.34 -25.10
N GLU A 229 33.19 10.35 -25.40
CA GLU A 229 33.95 9.19 -25.86
C GLU A 229 34.01 8.11 -24.77
N THR A 230 33.87 6.85 -25.18
CA THR A 230 33.95 5.67 -24.32
C THR A 230 35.37 5.52 -23.74
N PRO A 231 35.58 5.51 -22.41
CA PRO A 231 36.89 5.21 -21.86
C PRO A 231 37.24 3.73 -22.06
N ALA A 232 38.52 3.46 -22.35
CA ALA A 232 39.08 2.12 -22.44
C ALA A 232 38.83 1.31 -21.15
N GLN A 233 38.55 0.01 -21.32
CA GLN A 233 38.26 -0.94 -20.25
C GLN A 233 39.37 -0.95 -19.19
N GLY A 234 39.05 -0.46 -17.98
CA GLY A 234 39.91 -0.57 -16.79
C GLY A 234 40.29 0.75 -16.10
N MET A 235 40.04 1.91 -16.70
CA MET A 235 40.33 3.22 -16.06
C MET A 235 39.12 3.76 -15.31
N LEU A 236 39.34 4.20 -14.07
CA LEU A 236 38.34 4.93 -13.29
C LEU A 236 38.12 6.32 -13.92
N PRO A 237 36.87 6.77 -14.09
CA PRO A 237 36.58 8.09 -14.63
C PRO A 237 37.17 9.20 -13.73
N PRO A 238 37.70 10.30 -14.29
CA PRO A 238 38.28 11.38 -13.51
C PRO A 238 37.21 12.13 -12.71
N LEU A 239 37.57 12.58 -11.50
CA LEU A 239 36.67 13.31 -10.59
C LEU A 239 36.20 14.66 -11.14
N ASP A 240 36.84 15.18 -12.19
CA ASP A 240 36.42 16.42 -12.87
C ASP A 240 35.11 16.28 -13.66
N LEU A 241 34.64 15.05 -13.90
CA LEU A 241 33.28 14.82 -14.40
C LEU A 241 32.21 15.13 -13.34
N LEU A 242 32.59 15.27 -12.07
CA LEU A 242 31.68 15.59 -10.98
C LEU A 242 31.55 17.10 -10.83
N ALA A 243 30.32 17.55 -10.51
CA ALA A 243 30.02 18.94 -10.26
C ALA A 243 30.92 19.55 -9.17
N SER A 244 31.46 20.74 -9.44
CA SER A 244 32.32 21.47 -8.51
C SER A 244 31.56 21.94 -7.27
N VAL A 245 32.25 21.90 -6.13
CA VAL A 245 31.73 22.40 -4.85
C VAL A 245 31.67 23.93 -4.86
N PRO A 246 30.52 24.58 -4.58
CA PRO A 246 30.44 26.03 -4.47
C PRO A 246 31.32 26.57 -3.35
N THR A 247 32.03 27.68 -3.60
CA THR A 247 32.97 28.29 -2.63
C THR A 247 32.27 28.95 -1.44
N SER A 248 30.98 29.32 -1.57
CA SER A 248 30.22 29.97 -0.50
C SER A 248 29.32 28.98 0.24
N ARG A 249 29.71 28.59 1.44
CA ARG A 249 28.88 27.83 2.38
C ARG A 249 28.24 28.77 3.39
N SER A 250 26.91 28.76 3.51
CA SER A 250 26.23 29.53 4.54
C SER A 250 26.46 28.90 5.91
N SER A 251 27.28 29.51 6.77
CA SER A 251 27.39 29.12 8.17
C SER A 251 26.18 29.63 8.96
N VAL A 252 25.71 28.81 9.91
CA VAL A 252 24.66 29.27 10.85
C VAL A 252 25.32 30.23 11.83
N SER A 253 24.84 31.47 11.90
CA SER A 253 25.36 32.49 12.82
C SER A 253 25.14 32.09 14.27
N LYS A 254 26.12 32.36 15.15
CA LYS A 254 26.04 32.06 16.59
C LYS A 254 24.78 32.63 17.27
N ALA A 255 24.38 33.87 16.92
CA ALA A 255 23.17 34.50 17.46
C ALA A 255 21.88 33.72 17.13
N LYS A 256 21.79 33.09 15.95
CA LYS A 256 20.65 32.23 15.58
C LYS A 256 20.64 30.94 16.39
N LEU A 257 21.81 30.34 16.65
CA LEU A 257 21.92 29.15 17.48
C LEU A 257 21.46 29.45 18.91
N GLU A 258 21.85 30.60 19.46
CA GLU A 258 21.40 31.04 20.80
C GLU A 258 19.88 31.25 20.85
N THR A 259 19.30 31.89 19.82
CA THR A 259 17.85 32.09 19.72
C THR A 259 17.10 30.75 19.66
N LEU A 260 17.61 29.80 18.87
CA LEU A 260 17.02 28.45 18.78
C LEU A 260 17.18 27.67 20.08
N SER A 261 18.33 27.78 20.76
CA SER A 261 18.54 27.16 22.08
C SER A 261 17.53 27.68 23.11
N GLN A 262 17.26 28.98 23.12
CA GLN A 262 16.26 29.58 24.00
C GLN A 262 14.84 29.09 23.67
N ALA A 263 14.48 29.06 22.38
CA ALA A 263 13.19 28.56 21.93
C ALA A 263 12.98 27.08 22.29
N LEU A 264 14.03 26.27 22.17
CA LEU A 264 14.01 24.85 22.50
C LEU A 264 13.84 24.62 24.01
N THR A 265 14.55 25.39 24.86
CA THR A 265 14.35 25.37 26.32
C THR A 265 12.95 25.80 26.72
N ALA A 266 12.43 26.88 26.14
CA ALA A 266 11.06 27.36 26.40
C ALA A 266 10.02 26.31 25.99
N CYS A 267 10.20 25.70 24.81
CA CYS A 267 9.30 24.66 24.34
C CYS A 267 9.28 23.45 25.28
N PHE A 268 10.42 22.96 25.76
CA PHE A 268 10.42 21.88 26.75
C PHE A 268 9.73 22.27 28.05
N ALA A 269 9.92 23.52 28.50
CA ALA A 269 9.26 24.02 29.71
C ALA A 269 7.73 24.01 29.57
N ASP A 270 7.19 24.38 28.40
CA ASP A 270 5.75 24.33 28.10
C ASP A 270 5.18 22.91 28.21
N PHE A 271 5.97 21.89 27.87
CA PHE A 271 5.61 20.47 28.02
C PHE A 271 5.93 19.89 29.41
N GLY A 272 6.33 20.72 30.38
CA GLY A 272 6.65 20.30 31.74
C GLY A 272 7.95 19.50 31.84
N ILE A 273 8.89 19.73 30.92
CA ILE A 273 10.25 19.17 30.94
C ILE A 273 11.22 20.29 31.26
N GLN A 274 11.74 20.30 32.49
CA GLN A 274 12.78 21.25 32.87
C GLN A 274 14.15 20.74 32.45
N GLY A 275 15.02 21.65 32.03
CA GLY A 275 16.39 21.35 31.62
C GLY A 275 17.02 22.53 30.88
N GLU A 276 18.25 22.35 30.43
CA GLU A 276 19.05 23.40 29.79
C GLU A 276 19.78 22.87 28.56
N VAL A 277 19.94 23.71 27.54
CA VAL A 277 20.77 23.42 26.37
C VAL A 277 22.23 23.76 26.68
N GLN A 278 23.10 22.74 26.69
CA GLN A 278 24.53 22.90 26.99
C GLN A 278 25.36 23.32 25.78
N GLY A 279 24.90 23.01 24.56
CA GLY A 279 25.65 23.30 23.35
C GLY A 279 24.86 23.03 22.09
N ALA A 280 25.38 23.55 20.97
CA ALA A 280 24.87 23.32 19.64
C ALA A 280 26.02 23.04 18.68
N GLN A 281 25.89 21.98 17.88
CA GLN A 281 26.84 21.59 16.84
C GLN A 281 26.15 21.70 15.47
N PRO A 282 26.40 22.79 14.72
CA PRO A 282 25.82 22.95 13.40
C PRO A 282 26.52 22.05 12.38
N GLY A 283 25.76 21.26 11.64
CA GLY A 283 26.21 20.49 10.49
C GLY A 283 25.67 21.05 9.16
N PRO A 284 25.96 20.39 8.02
CA PRO A 284 25.54 20.87 6.69
C PRO A 284 24.02 20.86 6.48
N VAL A 285 23.34 19.84 7.02
CA VAL A 285 21.90 19.61 6.82
C VAL A 285 21.08 19.82 8.09
N ILE A 286 21.67 19.47 9.24
CA ILE A 286 21.05 19.49 10.56
C ILE A 286 21.96 20.20 11.55
N THR A 287 21.38 20.76 12.60
CA THR A 287 22.08 21.23 13.80
C THR A 287 21.68 20.35 14.97
N MET A 288 22.67 19.82 15.71
CA MET A 288 22.44 19.03 16.90
C MET A 288 22.53 19.92 18.14
N PHE A 289 21.49 19.95 18.95
CA PHE A 289 21.46 20.60 20.26
C PHE A 289 21.61 19.57 21.37
N GLU A 290 22.46 19.84 22.35
CA GLU A 290 22.63 18.99 23.52
C GLU A 290 21.80 19.54 24.68
N PHE A 291 20.79 18.78 25.11
CA PHE A 291 19.88 19.16 26.18
C PHE A 291 20.12 18.30 27.41
N LYS A 292 20.37 18.93 28.56
CA LYS A 292 20.46 18.26 29.86
C LYS A 292 19.13 18.41 30.61
N PRO A 293 18.35 17.33 30.76
CA PRO A 293 17.13 17.40 31.55
C PRO A 293 17.42 17.48 33.05
N ALA A 294 16.48 18.07 33.79
CA ALA A 294 16.52 18.12 35.25
C ALA A 294 16.40 16.70 35.86
N PRO A 295 16.94 16.47 37.07
CA PRO A 295 16.81 15.20 37.76
C PRO A 295 15.34 14.77 37.92
N GLY A 296 15.07 13.48 37.70
CA GLY A 296 13.73 12.90 37.81
C GLY A 296 12.90 12.90 36.53
N ILE A 297 13.34 13.60 35.47
CA ILE A 297 12.71 13.50 34.15
C ILE A 297 13.10 12.18 33.48
N LYS A 298 12.11 11.37 33.10
CA LYS A 298 12.33 10.12 32.37
C LYS A 298 12.81 10.42 30.95
N VAL A 299 13.92 9.80 30.55
CA VAL A 299 14.49 9.91 29.20
C VAL A 299 13.49 9.52 28.10
N SER A 300 12.64 8.52 28.37
CA SER A 300 11.58 8.09 27.44
C SER A 300 10.54 9.18 27.15
N ARG A 301 10.29 10.07 28.12
CA ARG A 301 9.36 11.19 27.94
C ARG A 301 9.89 12.16 26.89
N ILE A 302 11.19 12.45 26.94
CA ILE A 302 11.87 13.35 26.00
C ILE A 302 11.92 12.67 24.62
N ALA A 303 12.30 11.39 24.55
CA ALA A 303 12.42 10.64 23.30
C ALA A 303 11.11 10.56 22.49
N ASN A 304 9.95 10.55 23.15
CA ASN A 304 8.64 10.46 22.52
C ASN A 304 8.09 11.83 22.04
N MET A 305 8.79 12.93 22.30
CA MET A 305 8.29 14.29 22.04
C MET A 305 8.77 14.86 20.70
N SER A 306 9.24 14.00 19.77
CA SER A 306 9.81 14.43 18.48
C SER A 306 8.83 15.21 17.62
N ASP A 307 7.57 14.77 17.57
CA ASP A 307 6.55 15.37 16.71
C ASP A 307 6.04 16.69 17.29
N ASP A 308 5.85 16.73 18.61
CA ASP A 308 5.43 17.95 19.33
C ASP A 308 6.50 19.04 19.25
N LEU A 309 7.77 18.68 19.40
CA LEU A 309 8.89 19.62 19.22
C LEU A 309 8.99 20.10 17.77
N ALA A 310 8.76 19.22 16.79
CA ALA A 310 8.78 19.63 15.38
C ALA A 310 7.69 20.66 15.09
N LEU A 311 6.48 20.45 15.64
CA LEU A 311 5.36 21.37 15.52
C LEU A 311 5.66 22.73 16.17
N ALA A 312 6.12 22.72 17.43
CA ALA A 312 6.38 23.93 18.18
C ALA A 312 7.53 24.77 17.59
N LEU A 313 8.59 24.12 17.12
CA LEU A 313 9.75 24.78 16.52
C LEU A 313 9.57 25.09 15.03
N LYS A 314 8.39 24.82 14.45
CA LYS A 314 8.08 24.98 13.02
C LYS A 314 9.11 24.27 12.12
N ALA A 315 9.65 23.17 12.61
CA ALA A 315 10.63 22.37 11.90
C ALA A 315 9.92 21.28 11.09
N ARG A 316 10.52 20.89 9.94
CA ARG A 316 9.96 19.82 9.11
C ARG A 316 9.90 18.46 9.83
N ALA A 317 10.89 18.20 10.68
CA ALA A 317 11.00 17.01 11.52
C ALA A 317 12.08 17.29 12.57
N VAL A 318 11.97 16.67 13.75
CA VAL A 318 13.00 16.70 14.79
C VAL A 318 13.36 15.26 15.12
N ARG A 319 14.65 14.96 15.28
CA ARG A 319 15.14 13.65 15.69
C ARG A 319 15.80 13.75 17.06
N ILE A 320 15.39 12.88 17.97
CA ILE A 320 15.90 12.85 19.34
C ILE A 320 16.77 11.61 19.52
N VAL A 321 18.00 11.81 19.98
CA VAL A 321 18.99 10.78 20.28
C VAL A 321 19.19 10.77 21.79
N ALA A 322 18.59 9.80 22.48
CA ALA A 322 18.56 9.74 23.93
C ALA A 322 18.93 8.34 24.45
N PRO A 323 19.90 8.20 25.38
CA PRO A 323 20.92 9.19 25.79
C PRO A 323 22.04 9.35 24.75
N LEU A 324 22.79 10.45 24.81
CA LEU A 324 24.02 10.60 24.02
C LEU A 324 25.12 9.68 24.58
N PRO A 325 25.79 8.85 23.76
CA PRO A 325 26.85 7.97 24.26
C PRO A 325 27.97 8.75 24.96
N GLY A 326 28.25 8.39 26.21
CA GLY A 326 29.32 9.02 27.01
C GLY A 326 28.98 10.39 27.59
N ARG A 327 27.73 10.87 27.51
CA ARG A 327 27.25 12.10 28.16
C ARG A 327 25.95 11.89 28.91
N ASP A 328 25.63 12.79 29.83
CA ASP A 328 24.36 12.86 30.58
C ASP A 328 23.31 13.74 29.87
N THR A 329 23.47 13.93 28.56
CA THR A 329 22.63 14.80 27.72
C THR A 329 21.82 14.01 26.69
N VAL A 330 20.80 14.66 26.15
CA VAL A 330 19.98 14.19 25.03
C VAL A 330 20.29 15.05 23.81
N GLY A 331 20.49 14.41 22.66
CA GLY A 331 20.80 15.09 21.40
C GLY A 331 19.52 15.35 20.61
N ILE A 332 19.35 16.58 20.14
CA ILE A 332 18.16 17.00 19.40
C ILE A 332 18.62 17.55 18.05
N GLU A 333 18.37 16.79 17.00
CA GLU A 333 18.74 17.11 15.63
C GLU A 333 17.60 17.88 14.95
N ILE A 334 17.86 19.14 14.60
CA ILE A 334 16.91 20.03 13.93
C ILE A 334 17.44 20.37 12.53
N PRO A 335 16.64 20.24 11.46
CA PRO A 335 17.06 20.65 10.12
C PRO A 335 17.37 22.15 10.04
N ASN A 336 18.45 22.48 9.34
CA ASN A 336 18.79 23.87 9.07
C ASN A 336 17.79 24.50 8.09
N GLU A 337 17.52 25.80 8.25
CA GLU A 337 16.72 26.58 7.29
C GLU A 337 17.31 26.50 5.87
N LYS A 338 18.64 26.65 5.78
CA LYS A 338 19.41 26.50 4.54
C LYS A 338 20.24 25.24 4.63
N ARG A 339 19.77 24.17 3.99
CA ARG A 339 20.50 22.89 3.89
C ARG A 339 21.57 23.02 2.81
N GLN A 340 22.77 22.60 3.12
CA GLN A 340 23.86 22.55 2.16
C GLN A 340 23.84 21.20 1.42
N THR A 341 24.02 21.25 0.10
CA THR A 341 24.23 20.05 -0.70
C THR A 341 25.64 19.53 -0.45
N VAL A 342 25.76 18.27 -0.03
CA VAL A 342 27.05 17.58 0.04
C VAL A 342 27.31 16.97 -1.35
N TYR A 343 28.37 17.43 -2.00
CA TYR A 343 28.70 17.00 -3.36
C TYR A 343 29.47 15.69 -3.32
N LEU A 344 29.24 14.80 -4.30
CA LEU A 344 29.99 13.55 -4.39
C LEU A 344 31.50 13.78 -4.52
N ARG A 345 31.89 14.85 -5.25
CA ARG A 345 33.29 15.27 -5.40
C ARG A 345 33.96 15.53 -4.04
N GLU A 346 33.26 16.21 -3.12
CA GLU A 346 33.75 16.51 -1.77
C GLU A 346 34.02 15.26 -0.91
N ILE A 347 33.34 14.15 -1.21
CA ILE A 347 33.51 12.89 -0.45
C ILE A 347 34.68 12.06 -0.99
N LEU A 348 35.02 12.22 -2.27
CA LEU A 348 36.04 11.43 -2.97
C LEU A 348 37.41 12.11 -3.05
N GLU A 349 37.47 13.43 -2.83
CA GLU A 349 38.70 14.21 -2.65
C GLU A 349 39.32 14.00 -1.26
#